data_AF-A0AA36DGP6-F1
#
_entry.id   AF-A0AA36DGP6-F1
#
_cell.length_a   1.000
_cell.length_b   1.000
_cell.length_c   1.000
_cell.angle_alpha   90.00
_cell.angle_beta   90.00
_cell.angle_gamma   90.00
#
_symmetry.space_group_name_H-M   'P 1'
#
loop_
_entity.id
_entity.type
_entity.pdbx_description
1 polymer ?
#
loop_
_entity_poly.entity_id
_entity_poly.type
_entity_poly.pdbx_seq_one_letter_code
_entity_poly.pdbx_strand_id
1 'polypeptide(L)'
;MEAISEVGPSDEVLVAVGGSTFSSRVSDLAEVPSFKDHFNRDPDAPRARLTLKGHYFSSDGVPTIRWPGVDLTAAPYMLRFLKQFYVRDGPEAYDIVKEFEAENAPLLLIRNEARSNGILQLEVACDKVMSERTGGDPQPTQPSFFEKAAIVGTVGAAAALAMKTFFK
;
A
#
# COMPACT_ATOMS: atom_id res chain seq x y z
N MET A 1 27.45 12.87 18.41
CA MET A 1 26.59 13.12 19.58
C MET A 1 25.17 13.04 19.07
N GLU A 2 24.39 12.03 19.45
CA GLU A 2 22.98 11.94 19.04
C GLU A 2 22.17 13.03 19.75
N ALA A 3 21.34 13.74 18.99
CA ALA A 3 20.46 14.75 19.55
C ALA A 3 19.29 14.06 20.27
N ILE A 4 18.88 14.66 21.39
CA ILE A 4 17.63 14.33 22.07
C ILE A 4 16.79 15.59 22.04
N SER A 5 15.53 15.47 21.62
CA SER A 5 14.63 16.61 21.53
C SER A 5 13.26 16.25 22.03
N GLU A 6 12.64 17.18 22.77
CA GLU A 6 11.25 17.07 23.17
C GLU A 6 10.36 17.53 22.01
N VAL A 7 9.42 16.69 21.60
CA VAL A 7 8.49 16.95 20.49
C VAL A 7 7.05 16.65 20.91
N GLY A 8 6.12 17.47 20.45
CA GLY A 8 4.68 17.21 20.52
C GLY A 8 4.18 16.33 19.37
N PRO A 9 3.00 15.71 19.50
CA PRO A 9 2.43 14.82 18.47
C PRO A 9 2.14 15.54 17.14
N SER A 10 1.83 16.84 17.20
CA SER A 10 1.58 17.68 16.02
C SER A 10 2.84 18.25 15.40
N ASP A 11 4.01 18.07 16.02
CA ASP A 11 5.24 18.69 15.55
C ASP A 11 5.68 18.05 14.23
N GLU A 12 6.20 18.89 13.34
CA GLU A 12 6.71 18.47 12.05
C GLU A 12 8.07 17.80 12.20
N VAL A 13 8.25 16.71 11.47
CA VAL A 13 9.50 15.97 11.36
C VAL A 13 9.76 15.62 9.91
N LEU A 14 11.03 15.63 9.51
CA LEU A 14 11.45 15.14 8.21
C LEU A 14 11.85 13.67 8.31
N VAL A 15 11.50 12.89 7.29
CA VAL A 15 11.84 11.48 7.16
C VAL A 15 12.79 11.34 5.97
N ALA A 16 14.03 10.94 6.23
CA ALA A 16 15.05 10.75 5.22
C ALA A 16 15.05 9.29 4.73
N VAL A 17 14.85 9.09 3.43
CA VAL A 17 14.85 7.78 2.74
C VAL A 17 15.65 7.89 1.45
N GLY A 18 16.67 7.05 1.26
CA GLY A 18 17.40 6.96 -0.02
C GLY A 18 17.96 8.28 -0.56
N GLY A 19 18.30 9.24 0.30
CA GLY A 19 18.78 10.58 -0.10
C GLY A 19 17.68 11.61 -0.36
N SER A 20 16.41 11.24 -0.28
CA SER A 20 15.26 12.14 -0.31
C SER A 20 14.71 12.39 1.09
N THR A 21 14.04 13.52 1.28
CA THR A 21 13.39 13.89 2.54
C THR A 21 11.90 14.15 2.35
N PHE A 22 11.08 13.63 3.26
CA PHE A 22 9.63 13.78 3.25
C PHE A 22 9.17 14.41 4.56
N SER A 23 8.26 15.38 4.50
CA SER A 23 7.64 15.94 5.72
C SER A 23 6.58 14.99 6.27
N SER A 24 6.48 14.86 7.60
CA SER A 24 5.44 14.12 8.32
C SER A 24 5.21 14.72 9.71
N ARG A 25 4.23 14.21 10.46
CA ARG A 25 4.07 14.53 11.89
C ARG A 25 4.55 13.40 12.77
N VAL A 26 4.94 13.76 14.00
CA VAL A 26 5.30 12.80 15.05
C VAL A 26 4.17 11.79 15.28
N SER A 27 2.91 12.24 15.32
CA SER A 27 1.74 11.36 15.48
C SER A 27 1.65 10.26 14.44
N ASP A 28 1.99 10.58 13.18
CA ASP A 28 1.83 9.66 12.06
C ASP A 28 2.89 8.55 12.11
N LEU A 29 4.09 8.90 12.58
CA LEU A 29 5.24 8.00 12.67
C LEU A 29 5.26 7.18 13.96
N ALA A 30 4.74 7.72 15.07
CA ALA A 30 4.72 7.05 16.37
C ALA A 30 3.93 5.72 16.36
N GLU A 31 3.00 5.58 15.41
CA GLU A 31 2.19 4.37 15.23
C GLU A 31 2.93 3.26 14.45
N VAL A 32 4.03 3.59 13.78
CA VAL A 32 4.81 2.64 12.98
C VAL A 32 5.81 1.89 13.89
N PRO A 33 5.78 0.55 13.93
CA PRO A 33 6.67 -0.23 14.78
C PRO A 33 8.16 0.08 14.62
N SER A 34 8.65 0.28 13.39
CA SER A 34 10.07 0.59 13.13
C SER A 34 10.51 1.96 13.64
N PHE A 35 9.57 2.86 13.97
CA PHE A 35 9.87 4.16 14.57
C PHE A 35 9.67 4.21 16.08
N LYS A 36 9.17 3.15 16.72
CA LYS A 36 8.91 3.16 18.18
C LYS A 36 10.16 3.47 19.00
N ASP A 37 11.32 2.97 18.59
CA ASP A 37 12.58 3.22 19.29
C ASP A 37 13.07 4.67 19.16
N HIS A 38 12.59 5.39 18.14
CA HIS A 38 12.84 6.81 17.97
C HIS A 38 11.96 7.68 18.89
N PHE A 39 10.78 7.19 19.27
CA PHE A 39 9.80 7.93 20.07
C PHE A 39 9.58 7.29 21.44
N ASN A 40 10.29 7.78 22.45
CA ASN A 40 10.04 7.36 23.82
C ASN A 40 8.90 8.20 24.43
N ARG A 41 7.87 7.52 24.94
CA ARG A 41 6.96 8.12 25.93
C ARG A 41 7.70 8.19 27.26
N ASP A 42 7.99 9.41 27.69
CA ASP A 42 8.44 9.64 29.05
C ASP A 42 7.22 9.46 29.99
N PRO A 43 7.25 8.51 30.94
CA PRO A 43 6.13 8.25 31.84
C PRO A 43 5.83 9.43 32.78
N ASP A 44 6.80 10.32 32.99
CA ASP A 44 6.70 11.47 33.88
C ASP A 44 6.38 12.77 33.11
N ALA A 45 6.47 12.76 31.78
CA ALA A 45 6.10 13.90 30.95
C ALA A 45 4.58 14.05 30.84
N PRO A 46 4.06 15.29 30.68
CA PRO A 46 2.67 15.51 30.33
C PRO A 46 2.30 14.61 29.14
N ARG A 47 1.13 13.95 29.20
CA ARG A 47 0.65 12.89 28.27
C ARG A 47 0.77 13.20 26.75
N ALA A 48 1.15 14.40 26.38
CA ALA A 48 1.30 14.89 25.01
C ALA A 48 2.75 15.14 24.55
N ARG A 49 3.79 14.78 25.32
CA ARG A 49 5.19 14.98 24.91
C ARG A 49 5.92 13.66 24.69
N LEU A 50 6.65 13.59 23.58
CA LEU A 50 7.48 12.46 23.17
C LEU A 50 8.93 12.93 23.09
N THR A 51 9.84 12.04 23.45
CA THR A 51 11.27 12.28 23.28
C THR A 51 11.72 11.63 21.98
N LEU A 52 12.17 12.47 21.03
CA LEU A 52 12.74 12.01 19.77
C LEU A 52 14.25 11.74 19.93
N LYS A 53 14.68 10.55 19.50
CA LYS A 53 16.07 10.08 19.53
C LYS A 53 16.58 9.70 18.14
N GLY A 54 17.90 9.75 17.97
CA GLY A 54 18.56 9.31 16.73
C GLY A 54 18.25 10.18 15.52
N HIS A 55 17.77 11.42 15.74
CA HIS A 55 17.57 12.41 14.69
C HIS A 55 18.77 13.34 14.55
N TYR A 56 18.81 14.03 13.43
CA TYR A 56 19.67 15.19 13.19
C TYR A 56 18.79 16.37 12.79
N PHE A 57 19.33 17.58 12.84
CA PHE A 57 18.61 18.75 12.35
C PHE A 57 18.97 19.00 10.89
N SER A 58 17.95 19.27 10.08
CA SER A 58 18.15 19.84 8.74
C SER A 58 18.74 21.26 8.84
N SER A 59 19.17 21.83 7.71
CA SER A 59 19.66 23.23 7.65
C SER A 59 18.64 24.23 8.19
N ASP A 60 17.36 23.90 8.08
CA ASP A 60 16.23 24.75 8.46
C ASP A 60 15.81 24.53 9.92
N GLY A 61 16.55 23.73 10.68
CA GLY A 61 16.30 23.46 12.09
C GLY A 61 15.19 22.45 12.37
N VAL A 62 14.65 21.78 11.33
CA VAL A 62 13.61 20.75 11.50
C VAL A 62 14.23 19.40 11.87
N PRO A 63 13.74 18.70 12.91
CA PRO A 63 14.19 17.36 13.26
C PRO A 63 14.00 16.40 12.09
N THR A 64 15.05 15.66 11.74
CA THR A 64 15.09 14.72 10.62
C THR A 64 15.50 13.34 11.10
N ILE A 65 14.65 12.34 10.83
CA ILE A 65 14.82 10.93 11.22
C ILE A 65 15.12 10.12 9.97
N ARG A 66 16.05 9.16 10.06
CA ARG A 66 16.28 8.21 8.96
C ARG A 66 15.29 7.08 9.05
N TRP A 67 14.71 6.69 7.92
CA TRP A 67 13.95 5.44 7.81
C TRP A 67 14.85 4.36 7.20
N PRO A 68 15.51 3.51 8.01
CA PRO A 68 16.39 2.49 7.47
C PRO A 68 15.59 1.40 6.75
N GLY A 69 16.09 0.96 5.61
CA GLY A 69 15.58 -0.23 4.92
C GLY A 69 14.26 -0.06 4.16
N VAL A 70 13.79 1.17 3.94
CA VAL A 70 12.62 1.44 3.08
C VAL A 70 13.04 1.84 1.68
N ASP A 71 12.39 1.23 0.68
CA ASP A 71 12.56 1.62 -0.71
C ASP A 71 12.02 3.04 -0.98
N LEU A 72 12.82 3.85 -1.67
CA LEU A 72 12.49 5.24 -1.99
C LEU A 72 11.17 5.36 -2.78
N THR A 73 10.84 4.37 -3.60
CA THR A 73 9.62 4.33 -4.42
C THR A 73 8.37 4.07 -3.56
N ALA A 74 8.50 3.28 -2.50
CA ALA A 74 7.39 2.95 -1.60
C ALA A 74 7.16 4.00 -0.51
N ALA A 75 8.23 4.66 -0.05
CA ALA A 75 8.22 5.66 1.00
C ALA A 75 7.09 6.71 0.89
N PRO A 76 6.87 7.39 -0.26
CA PRO A 76 5.82 8.40 -0.36
C PRO A 76 4.41 7.82 -0.15
N TYR A 77 4.14 6.61 -0.63
CA TYR A 77 2.85 5.94 -0.47
C TYR A 77 2.62 5.50 0.97
N MET A 78 3.66 4.96 1.62
CA MET A 78 3.60 4.59 3.03
C MET A 78 3.34 5.81 3.92
N LEU A 79 4.05 6.91 3.70
CA LEU A 79 3.83 8.15 4.45
C LEU A 79 2.45 8.76 4.17
N ARG A 80 1.98 8.73 2.91
CA ARG A 80 0.63 9.19 2.57
C ARG A 80 -0.44 8.35 3.25
N PHE A 81 -0.26 7.03 3.30
CA PHE A 81 -1.16 6.12 4.02
C PHE A 81 -1.27 6.49 5.49
N LEU A 82 -0.14 6.64 6.19
CA LEU A 82 -0.11 6.98 7.62
C LEU A 82 -0.83 8.31 7.87
N LYS A 83 -0.57 9.33 7.04
CA LYS A 83 -1.19 10.64 7.14
C LYS A 83 -2.71 10.62 6.95
N GLN A 84 -3.24 9.77 6.07
CA GLN A 84 -4.68 9.72 5.81
C GLN A 84 -5.41 8.79 6.78
N PHE A 85 -4.81 7.65 7.10
CA PHE A 85 -5.45 6.60 7.89
C PHE A 85 -5.62 6.97 9.37
N TYR A 86 -4.67 7.74 9.94
CA TYR A 86 -4.73 8.15 11.35
C TYR A 86 -5.49 9.48 11.58
N VAL A 87 -6.10 10.04 10.53
CA VAL A 87 -7.04 11.16 10.67
C VAL A 87 -8.36 10.63 11.23
N ARG A 88 -8.94 11.34 12.21
CA ARG A 88 -10.27 11.02 12.73
C ARG A 88 -11.29 11.13 11.60
N ASP A 89 -12.05 10.06 11.37
CA ASP A 89 -12.98 9.90 10.24
C ASP A 89 -12.27 9.78 8.86
N GLY A 90 -11.01 9.32 8.86
CA GLY A 90 -10.27 9.03 7.64
C GLY A 90 -10.87 7.89 6.80
N PRO A 91 -10.52 7.83 5.50
CA PRO A 91 -10.97 6.75 4.61
C PRO A 91 -10.50 5.38 5.10
N GLU A 92 -11.22 4.33 4.72
CA GLU A 92 -10.79 2.97 5.02
C GLU A 92 -9.43 2.69 4.35
N ALA A 93 -8.58 1.89 4.99
CA ALA A 93 -7.27 1.52 4.45
C ALA A 93 -7.35 0.99 3.00
N TYR A 94 -8.43 0.28 2.70
CA TYR A 94 -8.73 -0.23 1.37
C TYR A 94 -8.94 0.87 0.32
N ASP A 95 -9.71 1.92 0.64
CA ASP A 95 -10.00 3.02 -0.29
C ASP A 95 -8.72 3.80 -0.62
N ILE A 96 -7.88 4.05 0.39
CA ILE A 96 -6.57 4.68 0.21
C ILE A 96 -5.71 3.87 -0.78
N VAL A 97 -5.67 2.55 -0.63
CA VAL A 97 -4.87 1.69 -1.52
C VAL A 97 -5.49 1.60 -2.92
N LYS A 98 -6.81 1.75 -3.07
CA LYS A 98 -7.45 1.89 -4.38
C LYS A 98 -7.05 3.18 -5.10
N GLU A 99 -6.84 4.28 -4.38
CA GLU A 99 -6.24 5.48 -4.97
C GLU A 99 -4.81 5.21 -5.46
N PHE A 100 -4.02 4.44 -4.71
CA PHE A 100 -2.66 4.08 -5.10
C PHE A 100 -2.68 3.21 -6.37
N GLU A 101 -3.62 2.27 -6.44
CA GLU A 101 -3.90 1.48 -7.64
C GLU A 101 -4.23 2.36 -8.85
N ALA A 102 -5.11 3.35 -8.69
CA ALA A 102 -5.50 4.27 -9.76
C ALA A 102 -4.33 5.13 -10.27
N GLU A 103 -3.34 5.38 -9.41
CA GLU A 103 -2.09 6.07 -9.75
C GLU A 103 -1.01 5.15 -10.35
N ASN A 104 -1.31 3.87 -10.58
CA ASN A 104 -0.37 2.83 -11.00
C ASN A 104 0.80 2.63 -10.02
N ALA A 105 0.55 2.80 -8.72
CA ALA A 105 1.55 2.57 -7.69
C ALA A 105 2.02 1.10 -7.66
N PRO A 106 3.29 0.83 -7.31
CA PRO A 106 3.83 -0.52 -7.24
C PRO A 106 3.33 -1.26 -5.98
N LEU A 107 2.07 -1.70 -5.97
CA LEU A 107 1.40 -2.28 -4.81
C LEU A 107 2.16 -3.45 -4.17
N LEU A 108 2.79 -4.31 -4.98
CA LEU A 108 3.60 -5.42 -4.47
C LEU A 108 4.79 -4.94 -3.65
N LEU A 109 5.47 -3.88 -4.12
CA LEU A 109 6.59 -3.27 -3.40
C LEU A 109 6.08 -2.60 -2.11
N ILE A 110 5.03 -1.79 -2.20
CA ILE A 110 4.42 -1.10 -1.04
C ILE A 110 4.00 -2.12 0.02
N ARG A 111 3.39 -3.24 -0.39
CA ARG A 111 2.98 -4.33 0.49
C ARG A 111 4.16 -5.00 1.19
N ASN A 112 5.25 -5.27 0.46
CA ASN A 112 6.45 -5.87 1.04
C ASN A 112 7.14 -4.92 2.03
N GLU A 113 7.22 -3.63 1.72
CA GLU A 113 7.77 -2.61 2.62
C GLU A 113 6.89 -2.39 3.85
N ALA A 114 5.56 -2.36 3.68
CA ALA A 114 4.60 -2.29 4.78
C ALA A 114 4.75 -3.46 5.74
N ARG A 115 4.88 -4.68 5.22
CA ARG A 115 5.14 -5.88 6.02
C ARG A 115 6.45 -5.77 6.81
N SER A 116 7.55 -5.41 6.15
CA SER A 116 8.86 -5.27 6.77
C SER A 116 8.89 -4.23 7.89
N ASN A 117 8.03 -3.21 7.80
CA ASN A 117 7.90 -2.14 8.77
C ASN A 117 6.73 -2.32 9.76
N GLY A 118 5.99 -3.41 9.67
CA GLY A 118 4.89 -3.74 10.57
C GLY A 118 3.64 -2.86 10.41
N ILE A 119 3.39 -2.29 9.23
CA ILE A 119 2.19 -1.49 8.90
C ILE A 119 1.08 -2.43 8.41
N LEU A 120 0.50 -3.22 9.33
CA LEU A 120 -0.41 -4.32 9.01
C LEU A 120 -1.63 -3.90 8.18
N GLN A 121 -2.22 -2.74 8.47
CA GLN A 121 -3.42 -2.29 7.74
C GLN A 121 -3.14 -1.99 6.26
N LEU A 122 -1.96 -1.43 5.96
CA LEU A 122 -1.51 -1.19 4.59
C LEU A 122 -1.19 -2.50 3.87
N GLU A 123 -0.56 -3.45 4.56
CA GLU A 123 -0.31 -4.80 4.02
C GLU A 123 -1.61 -5.49 3.62
N VAL A 124 -2.59 -5.56 4.53
CA VAL A 124 -3.88 -6.21 4.32
C VAL A 124 -4.67 -5.53 3.20
N ALA A 125 -4.66 -4.19 3.15
CA ALA A 125 -5.34 -3.43 2.10
C ALA A 125 -4.71 -3.70 0.72
N CYS A 126 -3.38 -3.72 0.61
CA CYS A 126 -2.69 -4.11 -0.62
C CYS A 126 -3.04 -5.53 -1.06
N ASP A 127 -3.04 -6.50 -0.13
CA ASP A 127 -3.41 -7.89 -0.45
C ASP A 127 -4.84 -7.99 -0.96
N LYS A 128 -5.78 -7.26 -0.34
CA LYS A 128 -7.18 -7.20 -0.80
C LYS A 128 -7.28 -6.63 -2.21
N VAL A 129 -6.70 -5.46 -2.48
CA VAL A 129 -6.75 -4.82 -3.81
C VAL A 129 -6.10 -5.70 -4.89
N MET A 130 -4.95 -6.32 -4.59
CA MET A 130 -4.30 -7.24 -5.53
C MET A 130 -5.13 -8.51 -5.76
N SER A 131 -5.82 -9.04 -4.75
CA SER A 131 -6.66 -10.24 -4.91
C SER A 131 -7.86 -10.03 -5.83
N GLU A 132 -8.43 -8.82 -5.85
CA GLU A 132 -9.54 -8.46 -6.74
C GLU A 132 -9.11 -8.41 -8.21
N ARG A 133 -7.86 -8.03 -8.50
CA ARG A 133 -7.29 -8.14 -9.86
C ARG A 133 -7.30 -9.58 -10.35
N THR A 134 -7.00 -10.52 -9.46
CA THR A 134 -6.88 -11.94 -9.80
C THR A 134 -8.24 -12.66 -9.84
N GLY A 135 -9.25 -12.15 -9.11
CA GLY A 135 -10.61 -12.71 -9.05
C GLY A 135 -11.57 -12.20 -10.13
N GLY A 136 -11.15 -11.25 -10.96
CA GLY A 136 -11.99 -10.49 -11.89
C GLY A 136 -11.99 -10.93 -13.36
N ASP A 137 -11.39 -12.06 -13.72
CA ASP A 137 -11.57 -12.68 -15.04
C ASP A 137 -11.52 -14.21 -14.93
N PRO A 138 -12.65 -14.93 -14.98
CA PRO A 138 -12.61 -16.23 -15.63
C PRO A 138 -12.22 -15.94 -17.07
N GLN A 139 -10.93 -16.13 -17.41
CA GLN A 139 -10.54 -16.26 -18.81
C GLN A 139 -11.54 -17.25 -19.42
N PRO A 140 -12.40 -16.86 -20.38
CA PRO A 140 -13.11 -17.87 -21.14
C PRO A 140 -11.98 -18.71 -21.72
N THR A 141 -11.82 -19.94 -21.21
CA THR A 141 -10.97 -20.93 -21.83
C THR A 141 -11.58 -21.14 -23.19
N GLN A 142 -11.12 -20.32 -24.13
CA GLN A 142 -11.46 -20.44 -25.54
C GLN A 142 -11.05 -21.87 -25.88
N PRO A 143 -11.98 -22.76 -26.25
CA PRO A 143 -11.61 -24.13 -26.57
C PRO A 143 -10.59 -24.04 -27.71
N SER A 144 -9.39 -24.52 -27.44
CA SER A 144 -8.25 -24.46 -28.35
C SER A 144 -8.66 -25.06 -29.70
N PHE A 145 -8.56 -24.25 -30.76
CA PHE A 145 -8.84 -24.65 -32.14
C PHE A 145 -7.74 -25.52 -32.76
N PHE A 146 -6.84 -26.11 -31.95
CA PHE A 146 -5.68 -26.89 -32.39
C PHE A 146 -5.76 -28.41 -32.18
N GLU A 147 -6.94 -28.99 -31.96
CA GLU A 147 -7.15 -30.42 -32.26
C GLU A 147 -8.01 -30.59 -33.50
N LYS A 148 -7.41 -30.32 -34.67
CA LYS A 148 -7.81 -30.96 -35.92
C LYS A 148 -6.68 -31.87 -36.38
N ALA A 149 -6.86 -33.19 -36.19
CA ALA A 149 -6.79 -34.18 -37.27
C ALA A 149 -6.71 -35.60 -36.69
N ALA A 150 -7.83 -36.33 -36.70
CA ALA A 150 -7.90 -37.74 -37.14
C ALA A 150 -9.27 -38.34 -36.82
N ILE A 151 -10.32 -38.01 -37.58
CA ILE A 151 -11.39 -39.00 -37.85
C ILE A 151 -11.78 -38.85 -39.32
N VAL A 152 -11.12 -39.64 -40.15
CA VAL A 152 -11.64 -40.07 -41.46
C VAL A 152 -12.66 -41.15 -41.17
N GLY A 153 -13.90 -40.94 -41.60
CA GLY A 153 -14.99 -41.89 -41.38
C GLY A 153 -16.36 -41.30 -41.69
N THR A 154 -16.59 -40.89 -42.94
CA THR A 154 -17.89 -40.53 -43.49
C THR A 154 -18.85 -41.73 -43.50
N VAL A 155 -20.03 -41.64 -42.87
CA VAL A 155 -21.34 -42.03 -43.44
C VAL A 155 -22.47 -41.35 -42.63
N GLY A 156 -23.39 -40.65 -43.31
CA GLY A 156 -24.83 -40.81 -43.05
C GLY A 156 -25.64 -39.70 -42.35
N ALA A 157 -26.31 -38.89 -43.18
CA ALA A 157 -27.74 -38.56 -43.09
C ALA A 157 -28.29 -37.53 -42.07
N ALA A 158 -28.61 -36.35 -42.64
CA ALA A 158 -29.94 -35.73 -42.76
C ALA A 158 -30.74 -35.16 -41.56
N ALA A 159 -31.44 -34.06 -41.91
CA ALA A 159 -32.63 -33.43 -41.31
C ALA A 159 -32.38 -32.39 -40.20
N ALA A 160 -33.05 -31.25 -40.14
CA ALA A 160 -33.90 -30.50 -41.07
C ALA A 160 -34.04 -29.09 -40.49
N LEU A 161 -34.29 -28.12 -41.37
CA LEU A 161 -34.55 -26.72 -41.06
C LEU A 161 -35.78 -26.56 -40.14
N ALA A 162 -35.64 -25.74 -39.10
CA ALA A 162 -36.79 -25.11 -38.43
C ALA A 162 -36.45 -23.63 -38.19
N MET A 163 -36.73 -22.81 -39.20
CA MET A 163 -36.85 -21.37 -39.03
C MET A 163 -38.20 -21.05 -38.41
N LYS A 164 -38.23 -20.22 -37.36
CA LYS A 164 -39.34 -19.30 -37.13
C LYS A 164 -38.89 -18.11 -36.28
N THR A 165 -38.50 -17.03 -36.95
CA THR A 165 -38.64 -15.68 -36.42
C THR A 165 -40.13 -15.32 -36.36
N PHE A 166 -40.55 -14.56 -35.35
CA PHE A 166 -41.37 -13.35 -35.53
C PHE A 166 -41.51 -12.59 -34.21
N PHE A 167 -41.15 -11.30 -34.26
CA PHE A 167 -41.55 -10.26 -33.32
C PHE A 167 -43.06 -9.98 -33.45
N LYS A 168 -43.78 -9.88 -32.33
CA LYS A 168 -44.62 -8.73 -31.94
C LYS A 168 -45.07 -8.88 -30.50
#